data_AF-A0A5Q3H9K7-F1
#
_entry.id   AF-A0A5Q3H9K7-F1
#
_cell.length_a   1.000
_cell.length_b   1.000
_cell.length_c   1.000
_cell.angle_alpha   90.00
_cell.angle_beta   90.00
_cell.angle_gamma   90.00
#
_symmetry.space_group_name_H-M   'P 1'
#
loop_
_entity.id
_entity.type
_entity.pdbx_description
1 polymer ?
#
loop_
_entity_poly.entity_id
_entity_poly.type
_entity_poly.pdbx_seq_one_letter_code
_entity_poly.pdbx_strand_id
1 'polypeptide(L)'
;MVKNIFPPEIADEVATAFVHATGARWSFPRVQIQDQDEEPLVLVSVDTEPSEAQTLELPVRKSIAQALNKVMPTHPDHKFGLWMVVFFSDGKMYETVHPSEFQD
;
A
#
# COMPACT_ATOMS: atom_id res chain seq x y z
N MET A 1 -14.62 -23.37 -0.33
CA MET A 1 -15.01 -22.15 -1.07
C MET A 1 -13.94 -21.13 -0.74
N VAL A 2 -13.13 -20.75 -1.73
CA VAL A 2 -12.18 -19.64 -1.62
C VAL A 2 -13.00 -18.42 -1.25
N LYS A 3 -12.83 -17.92 -0.04
CA LYS A 3 -13.52 -16.70 0.38
C LYS A 3 -12.64 -15.57 -0.11
N ASN A 4 -12.96 -15.01 -1.28
CA ASN A 4 -12.30 -13.81 -1.79
C ASN A 4 -12.41 -12.74 -0.70
N ILE A 5 -11.29 -12.41 -0.05
CA ILE A 5 -11.28 -11.43 1.05
C ILE A 5 -11.34 -10.03 0.46
N PHE A 6 -10.80 -9.86 -0.74
CA PHE A 6 -10.79 -8.59 -1.44
C PHE A 6 -12.00 -8.45 -2.37
N PRO A 7 -12.75 -7.34 -2.26
CA PRO A 7 -13.78 -7.03 -3.24
C PRO A 7 -13.15 -6.68 -4.60
N PRO A 8 -13.86 -6.88 -5.72
CA PRO A 8 -13.34 -6.59 -7.07
C PRO A 8 -12.78 -5.17 -7.25
N GLU A 9 -13.36 -4.20 -6.56
CA GLU A 9 -13.03 -2.78 -6.60
C GLU A 9 -11.82 -2.38 -5.74
N ILE A 10 -11.23 -3.29 -4.95
CA ILE A 10 -10.19 -2.93 -3.97
C ILE A 10 -8.97 -2.26 -4.62
N ALA A 11 -8.63 -2.64 -5.86
CA ALA A 11 -7.48 -2.08 -6.56
C ALA A 11 -7.67 -0.57 -6.79
N ASP A 12 -8.86 -0.17 -7.22
CA ASP A 12 -9.20 1.22 -7.52
C ASP A 12 -9.32 2.05 -6.24
N GLU A 13 -9.91 1.48 -5.19
CA GLU A 13 -10.01 2.14 -3.88
C GLU A 13 -8.63 2.38 -3.26
N VAL A 14 -7.74 1.39 -3.35
CA VAL A 14 -6.36 1.47 -2.85
C VAL A 14 -5.55 2.50 -3.62
N ALA A 15 -5.62 2.46 -4.95
CA ALA A 15 -4.95 3.45 -5.79
C ALA A 15 -5.43 4.86 -5.45
N THR A 16 -6.76 5.05 -5.33
CA THR A 16 -7.36 6.34 -5.00
C THR A 16 -6.93 6.83 -3.61
N ALA A 17 -6.99 5.97 -2.60
CA ALA A 17 -6.59 6.31 -1.23
C ALA A 17 -5.10 6.68 -1.16
N PHE A 18 -4.24 5.95 -1.86
CA PHE A 18 -2.82 6.27 -1.96
C PHE A 18 -2.57 7.63 -2.63
N VAL A 19 -3.21 7.89 -3.78
CA VAL A 19 -3.06 9.16 -4.51
C VAL A 19 -3.53 10.34 -3.65
N HIS A 20 -4.64 10.18 -2.93
CA HIS A 20 -5.13 11.22 -2.02
C HIS A 20 -4.18 11.45 -0.83
N ALA A 21 -3.67 10.38 -0.21
CA ALA A 21 -2.74 10.46 0.93
C ALA A 21 -1.41 11.14 0.57
N THR A 22 -0.98 11.02 -0.68
CA THR A 22 0.27 11.59 -1.18
C THR A 22 0.11 12.95 -1.85
N GLY A 23 -1.10 13.53 -1.83
CA GLY A 23 -1.38 14.79 -2.53
C GLY A 23 -1.11 14.71 -4.04
N ALA A 24 -1.36 13.54 -4.62
CA ALA A 24 -1.10 13.20 -6.03
C ALA A 24 0.37 13.29 -6.47
N ARG A 25 1.34 13.37 -5.54
CA ARG A 25 2.78 13.35 -5.87
C ARG A 25 3.15 12.16 -6.74
N TRP A 26 2.58 10.99 -6.46
CA TRP A 26 2.69 9.79 -7.31
C TRP A 26 1.30 9.35 -7.77
N SER A 27 0.87 9.88 -8.90
CA SER A 27 -0.51 9.74 -9.40
C SER A 27 -0.86 8.38 -10.00
N PHE A 28 0.14 7.52 -10.28
CA PHE A 28 -0.06 6.27 -11.01
C PHE A 28 0.59 5.07 -10.30
N PRO A 29 0.16 4.71 -9.07
CA PRO A 29 0.64 3.51 -8.42
C PRO A 29 0.19 2.26 -9.19
N ARG A 30 1.03 1.23 -9.22
CA ARG A 30 0.63 -0.10 -9.67
C ARG A 30 0.11 -0.89 -8.47
N VAL A 31 -1.13 -1.36 -8.55
CA VAL A 31 -1.75 -2.18 -7.49
C VAL A 31 -1.84 -3.62 -7.95
N GLN A 32 -1.26 -4.54 -7.16
CA GLN A 32 -1.33 -5.98 -7.40
C GLN A 32 -2.03 -6.64 -6.22
N ILE A 33 -3.06 -7.43 -6.51
CA ILE A 33 -3.81 -8.18 -5.51
C ILE A 33 -3.33 -9.63 -5.54
N GLN A 34 -2.84 -10.11 -4.40
CA GLN A 34 -2.57 -11.50 -4.14
C GLN A 34 -3.68 -12.00 -3.22
N ASP A 35 -4.61 -12.78 -3.76
CA ASP A 35 -5.76 -13.33 -3.03
C ASP A 35 -5.67 -14.87 -3.01
N GLN A 36 -4.48 -15.38 -2.67
CA GLN A 36 -4.29 -16.81 -2.44
C GLN A 36 -4.62 -17.11 -0.98
N ASP A 37 -5.36 -18.22 -0.76
CA ASP A 37 -6.07 -18.58 0.47
C ASP A 37 -5.27 -18.48 1.80
N GLU A 38 -3.94 -18.41 1.77
CA GLU A 38 -3.08 -18.42 2.96
C GLU A 38 -2.41 -17.08 3.28
N GLU A 39 -2.20 -16.20 2.30
CA GLU A 39 -1.50 -14.91 2.49
C GLU A 39 -2.07 -13.80 1.58
N PRO A 40 -3.29 -13.32 1.88
CA PRO A 40 -3.87 -12.18 1.17
C PRO A 40 -2.97 -10.93 1.32
N LEU A 41 -2.64 -10.27 0.21
CA LEU A 41 -1.82 -9.06 0.22
C LEU A 41 -2.14 -8.15 -0.98
N VAL A 42 -2.24 -6.85 -0.71
CA VAL A 42 -2.26 -5.80 -1.73
C VAL A 42 -0.90 -5.11 -1.80
N LEU A 43 -0.19 -5.33 -2.89
CA LEU A 43 1.10 -4.69 -3.14
C LEU A 43 0.90 -3.43 -3.99
N VAL A 44 1.31 -2.28 -3.45
CA VAL A 44 1.32 -0.99 -4.14
C VAL A 44 2.75 -0.67 -4.54
N SER A 45 3.03 -0.63 -5.83
CA SER A 45 4.36 -0.31 -6.37
C SER A 45 4.36 1.09 -6.99
N VAL A 46 5.34 1.90 -6.60
CA VAL A 46 5.45 3.30 -7.00
C VAL A 46 6.81 3.54 -7.62
N ASP A 47 6.83 3.99 -8.87
CA ASP A 47 8.06 4.46 -9.52
C ASP A 47 8.31 5.92 -9.12
N THR A 48 9.51 6.20 -8.62
CA THR A 48 9.94 7.48 -8.08
C THR A 48 11.26 7.91 -8.70
N GLU A 49 11.59 9.20 -8.60
CA GLU A 49 12.95 9.64 -8.90
C GLU A 49 13.92 9.24 -7.76
N PRO A 50 15.20 8.94 -8.06
CA PRO A 50 16.18 8.52 -7.05
C PRO A 50 16.37 9.51 -5.90
N SER A 51 16.13 10.80 -6.15
CA SER A 51 16.19 11.90 -5.17
C SER A 51 15.01 11.87 -4.19
N GLU A 52 13.84 11.42 -4.63
CA GLU A 52 12.64 11.29 -3.81
C GLU A 52 12.58 9.97 -3.05
N ALA A 53 13.21 8.94 -3.61
CA ALA A 53 13.21 7.58 -3.06
C ALA A 53 14.02 7.43 -1.77
N GLN A 54 14.98 8.34 -1.51
CA GLN A 54 15.99 8.15 -0.46
C GLN A 54 15.48 8.38 0.97
N THR A 55 14.38 9.13 1.17
CA THR A 55 13.74 9.24 2.49
C THR A 55 12.31 9.76 2.34
N LEU A 56 11.31 8.90 2.52
CA LEU A 56 9.92 9.35 2.61
C LEU A 56 9.72 10.08 3.94
N GLU A 57 9.18 11.29 3.92
CA GLU A 57 8.93 12.04 5.15
C GLU A 57 7.91 11.33 6.05
N LEU A 58 8.16 11.33 7.37
CA LEU A 58 7.28 10.67 8.35
C LEU A 58 5.79 11.04 8.21
N PRO A 59 5.40 12.32 7.97
CA PRO A 59 4.00 12.67 7.76
C PRO A 59 3.38 11.98 6.54
N VAL A 60 4.14 11.82 5.45
CA VAL A 60 3.67 11.14 4.23
C VAL A 60 3.47 9.65 4.52
N ARG A 61 4.43 9.01 5.19
CA ARG A 61 4.33 7.58 5.59
C ARG A 61 3.10 7.35 6.47
N LYS A 62 2.87 8.21 7.46
CA LYS A 62 1.69 8.15 8.34
C LYS A 62 0.39 8.36 7.58
N SER A 63 0.34 9.31 6.65
CA SER A 63 -0.85 9.57 5.84
C SER A 63 -1.21 8.37 4.95
N ILE A 64 -0.22 7.77 4.29
CA ILE A 64 -0.39 6.54 3.50
C ILE A 64 -0.96 5.43 4.39
N ALA A 65 -0.34 5.17 5.54
CA ALA A 65 -0.77 4.10 6.43
C ALA A 65 -2.22 4.28 6.91
N GLN A 66 -2.58 5.49 7.32
CA GLN A 66 -3.94 5.82 7.74
C GLN A 66 -4.96 5.68 6.61
N ALA A 67 -4.60 6.03 5.37
CA ALA A 67 -5.49 5.91 4.23
C ALA A 67 -5.71 4.45 3.84
N LEU A 68 -4.64 3.66 3.74
CA LEU A 68 -4.73 2.25 3.35
C LEU A 68 -5.41 1.39 4.42
N ASN A 69 -5.16 1.65 5.71
CA ASN A 69 -5.86 0.96 6.81
C ASN A 69 -7.38 1.20 6.81
N LYS A 70 -7.87 2.30 6.23
CA LYS A 70 -9.33 2.56 6.13
C LYS A 70 -10.01 1.80 5.01
N VAL A 71 -9.28 1.50 3.94
CA VAL A 71 -9.80 0.81 2.75
C VAL A 71 -9.68 -0.71 2.91
N MET A 72 -8.65 -1.17 3.62
CA MET A 72 -8.35 -2.60 3.72
C MET A 72 -9.38 -3.35 4.56
N PRO A 73 -9.88 -4.51 4.08
CA PRO A 73 -10.71 -5.37 4.90
C PRO A 73 -9.91 -5.90 6.09
N THR A 74 -10.58 -6.09 7.23
CA THR A 74 -9.98 -6.70 8.41
C THR A 74 -9.81 -8.20 8.20
N HIS A 75 -8.66 -8.76 8.58
CA HIS A 75 -8.40 -10.20 8.54
C HIS A 75 -7.99 -10.73 9.92
N PRO A 76 -8.54 -11.87 10.39
CA PRO A 76 -8.25 -12.41 11.72
C PRO A 76 -6.75 -12.73 11.94
N ASP A 77 -6.08 -13.22 10.88
CA ASP A 77 -4.67 -13.63 10.96
C ASP A 77 -3.67 -12.52 10.60
N HIS A 78 -4.12 -11.40 10.01
CA HIS A 78 -3.25 -10.28 9.64
C HIS A 78 -3.58 -9.04 10.47
N LYS A 79 -3.08 -9.04 11.70
CA LYS A 79 -3.34 -7.97 12.69
C LYS A 79 -2.88 -6.58 12.25
N PHE A 80 -1.84 -6.52 11.42
CA PHE A 80 -1.22 -5.27 11.05
C PHE A 80 -1.89 -4.62 9.83
N GLY A 81 -2.41 -5.43 8.90
CA GLY A 81 -3.00 -4.99 7.64
C GLY A 81 -2.62 -5.91 6.49
N LEU A 82 -3.33 -5.79 5.38
CA LEU A 82 -3.19 -6.64 4.18
C LEU A 82 -2.56 -5.87 3.00
N TRP A 83 -1.59 -5.01 3.27
CA TRP A 83 -1.02 -4.15 2.24
C TRP A 83 0.46 -3.86 2.45
N MET A 84 1.15 -3.47 1.40
CA MET A 84 2.49 -2.94 1.47
C MET A 84 2.70 -1.94 0.34
N VAL A 85 3.35 -0.81 0.61
CA VAL A 85 3.79 0.14 -0.42
C VAL A 85 5.28 0.01 -0.61
N VAL A 86 5.71 -0.07 -1.86
CA VAL A 86 7.13 -0.16 -2.22
C VAL A 86 7.46 0.95 -3.23
N PHE A 87 8.49 1.72 -2.91
CA PHE A 87 9.01 2.78 -3.76
C PHE A 87 10.26 2.30 -4.47
N PHE A 88 10.24 2.40 -5.81
CA PHE A 88 11.31 1.96 -6.69
C PHE A 88 11.87 3.14 -7.49
N SER A 89 13.13 3.03 -7.88
CA SER A 89 13.73 3.84 -8.96
C SER A 89 14.69 2.96 -9.74
N ASP A 90 14.68 3.03 -11.07
CA ASP A 90 15.55 2.24 -11.95
C ASP A 90 15.57 0.72 -11.62
N GLY A 91 14.41 0.18 -11.24
CA GLY A 91 14.26 -1.23 -10.87
C GLY A 91 14.85 -1.63 -9.51
N LYS A 92 15.35 -0.68 -8.72
CA LYS A 92 15.82 -0.90 -7.34
C LYS A 92 14.77 -0.43 -6.34
N MET A 93 14.56 -1.22 -5.30
CA MET A 93 13.74 -0.83 -4.14
C MET A 93 14.54 0.13 -3.26
N TYR A 94 13.92 1.23 -2.84
CA TYR A 94 14.55 2.22 -1.96
C TYR A 94 13.87 2.33 -0.61
N GLU A 95 12.53 2.32 -0.58
CA GLU A 95 11.77 2.55 0.63
C GLU A 95 10.48 1.72 0.62
N THR A 96 9.99 1.41 1.82
CA THR A 96 8.74 0.68 2.02
C THR A 96 7.88 1.38 3.06
N VAL A 97 6.56 1.28 2.91
CA VAL A 97 5.61 1.58 3.98
C VAL A 97 4.86 0.31 4.29
N HIS A 98 5.00 -0.15 5.53
CA HIS A 98 4.37 -1.35 6.05
C HIS A 98 3.27 -1.02 7.07
N PRO A 99 2.15 -1.77 7.08
CA PRO A 99 1.03 -1.56 8.00
C PRO A 99 1.42 -1.55 9.49
N SER A 100 2.49 -2.25 9.85
CA SER A 100 2.97 -2.35 11.23
C SER A 100 3.69 -1.09 11.73
N GLU A 101 4.06 -0.16 10.85
CA GLU A 101 4.87 1.01 11.23
C GLU A 101 4.12 2.07 12.03
N PHE A 102 2.78 2.09 11.94
CA PHE A 102 1.92 3.13 12.52
C PHE A 102 0.75 2.54 13.30
N GLN A 103 1.01 1.49 14.06
CA GLN A 103 0.04 0.95 15.02
C GLN A 103 -0.19 2.00 16.12
N ASP A 104 -1.43 2.45 16.28
CA ASP A 104 -1.85 3.24 17.46
C ASP A 104 -1.86 2.37 18.73
#